data_AF-A0A519RG82-F1
#
_entry.id   AF-A0A519RG82-F1
#
_cell.length_a   1.000
_cell.length_b   1.000
_cell.length_c   1.000
_cell.angle_alpha   90.00
_cell.angle_beta   90.00
_cell.angle_gamma   90.00
#
_symmetry.space_group_name_H-M   'P 1'
#
loop_
_entity.id
_entity.type
_entity.pdbx_description
1 polymer ?
#
loop_
_entity_poly.entity_id
_entity_poly.type
_entity_poly.pdbx_seq_one_letter_code
_entity_poly.pdbx_strand_id
1 'polypeptide(L)'
;GYLLEGQFRSLFANRAEPGTTKYQPDQNPNAQPSKILVISDGDFLRNDVDAKSQRPLRLGYDRLSSTEFANRELILNATDYLLDETGLIAVRGKQITLRPLDKVQLAEKRQAWQALNLGAPLVLLALFGAARAWSRKRRYARF
;
A
#
# COMPACT_ATOMS: atom_id res chain seq x y z
N GLY A 1 -3.62 -15.97 13.06
CA GLY A 1 -4.49 -15.05 13.81
C GLY A 1 -5.89 -15.09 13.23
N TYR A 2 -6.89 -14.62 13.99
CA TYR A 2 -8.28 -14.49 13.58
C TYR A 2 -8.75 -13.06 13.79
N LEU A 3 -9.49 -12.52 12.82
CA LEU A 3 -10.19 -11.25 12.94
C LEU A 3 -11.69 -11.56 13.09
N LEU A 4 -12.30 -11.04 14.16
CA LEU A 4 -13.70 -11.22 14.48
C LEU A 4 -14.40 -9.87 14.46
N GLU A 5 -15.55 -9.79 13.80
CA GLU A 5 -16.35 -8.57 13.70
C GLU A 5 -17.80 -8.87 14.05
N GLY A 6 -18.42 -7.97 14.82
CA GLY A 6 -19.84 -8.08 15.15
C GLY A 6 -20.14 -7.59 16.55
N GLN A 7 -21.26 -8.07 17.10
CA GLN A 7 -21.67 -7.77 18.46
C GLN A 7 -21.24 -8.91 19.37
N PHE A 8 -20.42 -8.60 20.37
CA PHE A 8 -19.94 -9.58 21.35
C PHE A 8 -20.78 -9.54 22.63
N ARG A 9 -20.78 -10.65 23.35
CA ARG A 9 -21.38 -10.75 24.69
C ARG A 9 -20.66 -9.78 25.64
N SER A 10 -21.43 -9.06 26.44
CA SER A 10 -20.88 -8.14 27.44
C SER A 10 -20.07 -8.90 28.50
N LEU A 11 -18.94 -8.34 28.96
CA LEU A 11 -18.20 -8.86 30.11
C LEU A 11 -19.05 -8.84 31.39
N PHE A 12 -20.03 -7.93 31.47
CA PHE A 12 -20.92 -7.78 32.61
C PHE A 12 -22.20 -8.60 32.50
N ALA A 13 -22.35 -9.40 31.43
CA ALA A 13 -23.49 -10.27 31.24
C ALA A 13 -23.74 -11.17 32.47
N ASN A 14 -25.01 -11.25 32.89
CA ASN A 14 -25.45 -12.01 34.08
C ASN A 14 -24.79 -11.61 35.40
N ARG A 15 -24.17 -10.42 35.46
CA ARG A 15 -23.72 -9.84 36.73
C ARG A 15 -24.90 -9.15 37.41
N ALA A 16 -25.06 -9.38 38.70
CA ALA A 16 -26.01 -8.63 39.51
C ALA A 16 -25.51 -7.19 39.68
N GLU A 17 -26.40 -6.21 39.51
CA GLU A 17 -26.07 -4.82 39.78
C GLU A 17 -25.84 -4.61 41.29
N PRO A 18 -24.87 -3.78 41.69
CA PRO A 18 -24.59 -3.52 43.10
C PRO A 18 -25.84 -3.03 43.84
N GLY A 19 -26.29 -3.78 44.85
CA GLY A 19 -27.44 -3.41 45.68
C GLY A 19 -28.81 -3.71 45.07
N THR A 20 -28.91 -4.45 43.96
CA THR A 20 -30.20 -4.87 43.39
C THR A 20 -30.23 -6.37 43.06
N THR A 21 -31.42 -6.91 42.78
CA THR A 21 -31.61 -8.27 42.25
C THR A 21 -31.71 -8.31 40.72
N LYS A 22 -31.41 -7.17 40.05
CA LYS A 22 -31.44 -7.09 38.59
C LYS A 22 -30.13 -7.59 38.02
N TYR A 23 -30.23 -8.46 37.03
CA TYR A 23 -29.10 -9.00 36.28
C TYR A 23 -28.93 -8.22 34.99
N GLN A 24 -27.67 -7.95 34.62
CA GLN A 24 -27.37 -7.31 33.35
C GLN A 24 -27.60 -8.25 32.17
N PRO A 25 -28.14 -7.74 31.04
CA PRO A 25 -28.41 -8.53 29.85
C PRO A 25 -27.12 -9.06 29.20
N ASP A 26 -27.22 -10.19 28.47
CA ASP A 26 -26.10 -10.82 27.79
C ASP A 26 -25.45 -9.92 26.73
N GLN A 27 -26.27 -9.09 26.06
CA GLN A 27 -25.82 -8.09 25.12
C GLN A 27 -26.42 -6.74 25.50
N ASN A 28 -25.61 -5.67 25.38
CA ASN A 28 -26.11 -4.33 25.56
C ASN A 28 -27.10 -4.02 24.43
N PRO A 29 -28.33 -3.58 24.71
CA PRO A 29 -29.31 -3.19 23.68
C PRO A 29 -28.77 -2.13 22.70
N ASN A 30 -27.80 -1.32 23.13
CA ASN A 30 -27.14 -0.29 22.33
C ASN A 30 -25.73 -0.72 21.87
N ALA A 31 -25.43 -2.03 21.82
CA ALA A 31 -24.12 -2.53 21.42
C ALA A 31 -23.82 -2.17 19.95
N GLN A 32 -22.76 -1.40 19.74
CA GLN A 32 -22.23 -1.17 18.41
C GLN A 32 -21.42 -2.39 17.95
N PRO A 33 -21.37 -2.69 16.63
CA PRO A 33 -20.43 -3.65 16.08
C PRO A 33 -19.00 -3.26 16.49
N SER A 34 -18.23 -4.24 16.95
CA SER A 34 -16.85 -4.07 17.36
C SER A 34 -15.97 -5.12 16.69
N LYS A 35 -14.67 -4.90 16.72
CA LYS A 35 -13.67 -5.71 16.03
C LYS A 35 -12.69 -6.27 17.07
N ILE A 36 -12.33 -7.55 16.95
CA ILE A 36 -11.36 -8.21 17.81
C ILE A 36 -10.34 -8.95 16.94
N LEU A 37 -9.06 -8.69 17.17
CA LEU A 37 -7.97 -9.41 16.55
C LEU A 37 -7.33 -10.37 17.56
N VAL A 38 -7.29 -11.66 17.24
CA VAL A 38 -6.70 -12.71 18.07
C VAL A 38 -5.46 -13.25 17.37
N ILE A 39 -4.31 -13.18 18.02
CA ILE A 39 -3.06 -13.75 17.52
C ILE A 39 -2.52 -14.70 18.58
N SER A 40 -2.12 -15.89 18.15
CA SER A 40 -1.77 -17.02 19.03
C SER A 40 -0.38 -16.90 19.65
N ASP A 41 0.48 -16.06 19.08
CA ASP A 41 1.86 -15.85 19.50
C ASP A 41 2.10 -14.35 19.70
N GLY A 42 2.80 -13.98 20.77
CA GLY A 42 3.14 -12.61 21.13
C GLY A 42 4.56 -12.18 20.73
N ASP A 43 5.42 -13.12 20.31
CA ASP A 43 6.83 -12.83 20.03
C ASP A 43 7.01 -11.85 18.86
N PHE A 44 6.06 -11.82 17.93
CA PHE A 44 6.09 -10.91 16.78
C PHE A 44 5.97 -9.42 17.16
N LEU A 45 5.51 -9.08 18.38
CA LEU A 45 5.47 -7.71 18.92
C LEU A 45 6.79 -7.29 19.58
N ARG A 46 7.73 -8.21 19.78
CA ARG A 46 8.98 -7.92 20.50
C ARG A 46 10.04 -7.39 19.56
N ASN A 47 10.71 -6.32 19.97
CA ASN A 47 11.96 -5.87 19.35
C ASN A 47 13.14 -6.59 19.99
N ASP A 48 14.02 -7.15 19.15
CA ASP A 48 15.32 -7.60 19.62
C ASP A 48 16.19 -6.40 19.99
N VAL A 49 17.09 -6.60 20.96
CA VAL A 49 18.02 -5.54 21.40
C VAL A 49 19.40 -5.84 20.85
N ASP A 50 20.06 -4.82 20.31
CA ASP A 50 21.45 -4.96 19.92
C ASP A 50 22.34 -5.07 21.17
N ALA A 51 23.17 -6.10 21.21
CA ALA A 51 24.04 -6.40 22.35
C ALA A 51 25.13 -5.32 22.54
N LYS A 52 25.58 -4.69 21.44
CA LYS A 52 26.65 -3.68 21.47
C LYS A 52 26.12 -2.29 21.83
N SER A 53 25.06 -1.85 21.16
CA SER A 53 24.52 -0.50 21.35
C SER A 53 23.41 -0.40 22.41
N GLN A 54 22.90 -1.54 22.91
CA GLN A 54 21.76 -1.63 23.83
C GLN A 54 20.50 -0.91 23.30
N ARG A 55 20.39 -0.74 21.98
CA ARG A 55 19.25 -0.11 21.32
C ARG A 55 18.30 -1.18 20.76
N PRO A 56 16.98 -0.94 20.81
CA PRO A 56 16.02 -1.82 20.16
C PRO A 56 16.21 -1.75 18.64
N LEU A 57 16.23 -2.93 18.02
CA LEU A 57 16.22 -3.09 16.57
C LEU A 57 14.82 -2.81 16.03
N ARG A 58 14.72 -2.66 14.71
CA ARG A 58 13.43 -2.47 14.04
C ARG A 58 12.53 -3.69 14.29
N LEU A 59 11.21 -3.45 14.42
CA LEU A 59 10.26 -4.51 14.72
C LEU A 59 10.14 -5.47 13.53
N GLY A 60 10.37 -6.76 13.77
CA GLY A 60 10.43 -7.77 12.70
C GLY A 60 11.81 -7.93 12.06
N TYR A 61 12.85 -7.22 12.51
CA TYR A 61 14.21 -7.47 12.03
C TYR A 61 14.85 -8.65 12.74
N ASP A 62 15.17 -9.71 12.00
CA ASP A 62 15.92 -10.86 12.50
C ASP A 62 17.42 -10.71 12.18
N ARG A 63 18.25 -10.73 13.22
CA ARG A 63 19.70 -10.59 13.12
C ARG A 63 20.38 -11.78 12.48
N LEU A 64 19.84 -12.99 12.68
CA LEU A 64 20.46 -14.22 12.23
C LEU A 64 20.30 -14.37 10.71
N SER A 65 19.07 -14.15 10.22
CA SER A 65 18.75 -14.18 8.79
C SER A 65 19.00 -12.85 8.07
N SER A 66 19.32 -11.78 8.79
CA SER A 66 19.44 -10.41 8.26
C SER A 66 18.23 -9.98 7.42
N THR A 67 17.05 -10.50 7.78
CA THR A 67 15.80 -10.27 7.05
C THR A 67 14.86 -9.43 7.89
N GLU A 68 14.16 -8.50 7.24
CA GLU A 68 13.14 -7.67 7.86
C GLU A 68 11.75 -8.19 7.49
N PHE A 69 11.04 -8.72 8.47
CA PHE A 69 9.66 -9.17 8.37
C PHE A 69 8.69 -8.00 8.53
N ALA A 70 7.50 -8.13 7.93
CA ALA A 70 6.47 -7.09 7.92
C ALA A 70 5.67 -6.99 9.24
N ASN A 71 6.29 -7.28 10.39
CA ASN A 71 5.62 -7.28 11.69
C ASN A 71 5.16 -5.86 12.06
N ARG A 72 6.00 -4.86 11.78
CA ARG A 72 5.68 -3.45 11.99
C ARG A 72 4.45 -3.03 11.20
N GLU A 73 4.41 -3.34 9.91
CA GLU A 73 3.30 -3.02 9.01
C GLU A 73 2.03 -3.74 9.45
N LEU A 74 2.12 -5.02 9.83
CA LEU A 74 0.98 -5.80 10.31
C LEU A 74 0.33 -5.13 11.52
N ILE A 75 1.12 -4.71 12.52
CA ILE A 75 0.61 -4.10 13.75
C ILE A 75 0.01 -2.72 13.48
N LEU A 76 0.66 -1.90 12.65
CA LEU A 76 0.14 -0.58 12.29
C LEU A 76 -1.19 -0.72 11.55
N ASN A 77 -1.26 -1.58 10.53
CA ASN A 77 -2.49 -1.79 9.76
C ASN A 77 -3.60 -2.41 10.61
N ALA A 78 -3.26 -3.35 11.51
CA ALA A 78 -4.22 -3.91 12.45
C ALA A 78 -4.78 -2.85 13.41
N THR A 79 -3.92 -1.98 13.94
CA THR A 79 -4.33 -0.90 14.86
C THR A 79 -5.21 0.11 14.14
N ASP A 80 -4.80 0.57 12.97
CA ASP A 80 -5.57 1.50 12.12
C ASP A 80 -6.95 0.90 11.79
N TYR A 81 -7.01 -0.41 11.52
CA TYR A 81 -8.25 -1.13 11.22
C TYR A 81 -9.18 -1.25 12.42
N LEU A 82 -8.64 -1.52 13.61
CA LEU A 82 -9.42 -1.64 14.84
C LEU A 82 -9.95 -0.30 15.35
N LEU A 83 -9.25 0.80 15.05
CA LEU A 83 -9.65 2.17 15.42
C LEU A 83 -10.58 2.85 14.40
N ASP A 84 -10.99 2.13 13.35
CA ASP A 84 -11.93 2.58 12.32
C ASP A 84 -11.44 3.82 11.53
N GLU A 85 -10.12 3.94 11.28
CA GLU A 85 -9.56 4.88 10.31
C GLU A 85 -9.78 4.37 8.86
N THR A 86 -11.04 4.14 8.51
CA THR A 86 -11.47 3.52 7.24
C THR A 86 -11.09 4.34 5.98
N GLY A 87 -10.63 5.57 6.14
CA GLY A 87 -10.16 6.43 5.05
C GLY A 87 -8.69 6.24 4.63
N LEU A 88 -7.78 5.82 5.53
CA LEU A 88 -6.32 5.84 5.25
C LEU A 88 -5.72 4.50 4.82
N ILE A 89 -6.30 3.37 5.25
CA ILE A 89 -5.75 2.03 5.00
C ILE A 89 -5.75 1.70 3.49
N ALA A 90 -6.77 2.14 2.76
CA ALA A 90 -6.89 1.92 1.30
C ALA A 90 -5.77 2.60 0.49
N VAL A 91 -5.15 3.66 1.01
CA VAL A 91 -4.12 4.43 0.31
C VAL A 91 -2.72 3.83 0.49
N ARG A 92 -2.43 3.22 1.65
CA ARG A 92 -1.10 2.69 1.99
C ARG A 92 -0.79 1.31 1.39
N GLY A 93 -1.81 0.52 1.06
CA GLY A 93 -1.65 -0.85 0.55
C GLY A 93 -1.29 -0.96 -0.94
N LYS A 94 -1.35 0.15 -1.69
CA LYS A 94 -0.95 0.15 -3.10
C LYS A 94 0.56 0.25 -3.23
N GLN A 95 1.28 -0.77 -2.78
CA GLN A 95 2.61 -1.05 -3.30
C GLN A 95 2.42 -1.27 -4.80
N ILE A 96 2.72 -0.25 -5.59
CA ILE A 96 2.93 -0.42 -7.02
C ILE A 96 4.14 -1.34 -7.09
N THR A 97 3.89 -2.65 -7.14
CA THR A 97 4.87 -3.60 -7.64
C THR A 97 5.08 -3.18 -9.07
N LEU A 98 6.04 -2.28 -9.29
CA LEU A 98 6.61 -2.07 -10.60
C LEU A 98 7.09 -3.46 -10.98
N ARG A 99 6.31 -4.15 -11.84
CA ARG A 99 6.77 -5.39 -12.46
C ARG A 99 8.17 -5.07 -12.94
N PRO A 100 9.20 -5.84 -12.53
CA PRO A 100 10.56 -5.53 -12.92
C PRO A 100 10.54 -5.35 -14.44
N LEU A 101 10.89 -4.12 -14.87
CA LEU A 101 10.88 -3.77 -16.28
C LEU A 101 11.74 -4.82 -16.98
N ASP A 102 11.17 -5.55 -17.93
CA ASP A 102 11.84 -6.66 -18.61
C ASP A 102 13.06 -6.11 -19.36
N LYS A 103 14.20 -6.16 -18.69
CA LYS A 103 15.46 -5.59 -19.18
C LYS A 103 15.93 -6.31 -20.45
N VAL A 104 15.48 -7.55 -20.67
CA VAL A 104 15.82 -8.36 -21.85
C VAL A 104 15.09 -7.80 -23.08
N GLN A 105 13.78 -7.63 -23.00
CA GLN A 105 13.00 -7.05 -24.10
C GLN A 105 13.41 -5.60 -24.43
N LEU A 106 13.80 -4.82 -23.41
CA LEU A 106 14.28 -3.45 -23.62
C LEU A 106 15.65 -3.43 -24.32
N ALA A 107 16.55 -4.37 -23.99
CA ALA A 107 17.87 -4.46 -24.64
C ALA A 107 17.74 -4.81 -26.13
N GLU A 108 16.85 -5.75 -26.47
CA GLU A 108 16.62 -6.16 -27.86
C GLU A 108 15.98 -5.04 -28.69
N LYS A 109 15.02 -4.29 -28.13
CA LYS A 109 14.29 -3.25 -28.87
C LYS A 109 14.91 -1.86 -28.77
N ARG A 110 15.99 -1.68 -28.00
CA ARG A 110 16.63 -0.39 -27.73
C ARG A 110 16.98 0.37 -29.01
N GLN A 111 17.55 -0.31 -30.00
CA GLN A 111 17.97 0.32 -31.25
C GLN A 111 16.75 0.82 -32.06
N ALA A 112 15.68 0.04 -32.11
CA ALA A 112 14.44 0.44 -32.79
C ALA A 112 13.81 1.68 -32.15
N TRP A 113 13.75 1.72 -30.81
CA TRP A 113 13.22 2.88 -30.08
C TRP A 113 14.10 4.12 -30.22
N GLN A 114 15.42 3.97 -30.25
CA GLN A 114 16.35 5.07 -30.50
C GLN A 114 16.20 5.63 -31.92
N ALA A 115 16.10 4.75 -32.92
CA ALA A 115 15.90 5.16 -34.31
C ALA A 115 14.55 5.88 -34.51
N LEU A 116 13.48 5.41 -33.86
CA LEU A 116 12.18 6.05 -33.91
C LEU A 116 12.22 7.45 -33.29
N ASN A 117 12.78 7.59 -32.08
CA ASN A 117 12.82 8.86 -31.37
C ASN A 117 13.75 9.89 -32.02
N LEU A 118 14.80 9.44 -32.73
CA LEU A 118 15.69 10.32 -33.46
C LEU A 118 15.16 10.66 -34.87
N GLY A 119 14.60 9.67 -35.57
CA GLY A 119 14.13 9.82 -36.95
C GLY A 119 12.80 10.55 -37.05
N ALA A 120 11.85 10.27 -36.16
CA ALA A 120 10.50 10.86 -36.24
C ALA A 120 10.48 12.39 -36.19
N PRO A 121 11.23 13.07 -35.30
CA PRO A 121 11.27 14.55 -35.28
C PRO A 121 11.88 15.14 -36.55
N LEU A 122 12.91 14.51 -37.10
CA LEU A 122 13.58 14.96 -38.33
C LEU A 122 12.65 14.84 -39.54
N VAL A 123 11.91 13.73 -39.65
CA VAL A 123 10.92 13.52 -40.70
C VAL A 123 9.79 14.55 -40.59
N LEU A 124 9.29 14.83 -39.38
CA LEU A 124 8.28 15.85 -39.15
C LEU A 124 8.75 17.25 -39.60
N LEU A 125 9.98 17.64 -39.27
CA LEU A 125 10.55 18.91 -39.71
C LEU A 125 10.71 18.99 -41.23
N ALA A 126 11.16 17.91 -41.87
CA ALA A 126 11.30 17.84 -43.32
C ALA A 126 9.96 17.98 -44.03
N LEU A 127 8.94 17.26 -43.56
CA LEU A 127 7.56 17.35 -44.09
C LEU A 127 6.99 18.75 -43.93
N PHE A 128 7.17 19.37 -42.75
CA PHE A 128 6.73 20.73 -42.50
C PHE A 128 7.43 21.75 -43.42
N GLY A 129 8.75 21.61 -43.59
CA GLY A 129 9.55 22.42 -44.50
C GLY A 129 9.08 22.30 -45.96
N ALA A 130 8.84 21.08 -46.43
CA ALA A 130 8.34 20.80 -47.77
C ALA A 130 6.93 21.38 -47.99
N ALA A 131 6.02 21.16 -47.04
CA ALA A 131 4.66 21.72 -47.09
C ALA A 131 4.68 23.26 -47.13
N ARG A 132 5.53 23.89 -46.32
CA ARG A 132 5.73 25.35 -46.32
C ARG A 132 6.31 25.85 -47.64
N ALA A 133 7.32 25.17 -48.19
CA ALA A 133 7.94 25.54 -49.46
C ALA A 133 6.95 25.42 -50.63
N TRP A 134 6.14 24.37 -50.65
CA TRP A 134 5.09 24.16 -51.65
C TRP A 134 3.97 25.20 -51.55
N SER A 135 3.49 25.49 -50.35
CA SER A 135 2.51 26.55 -50.09
C SER A 135 3.04 27.93 -50.52
N ARG A 136 4.31 28.24 -50.22
CA ARG A 136 4.97 29.47 -50.66
C ARG A 136 5.07 29.54 -52.20
N LYS A 137 5.46 28.44 -52.86
CA LYS A 137 5.55 28.41 -54.33
C LYS A 137 4.19 28.63 -54.98
N ARG A 138 3.10 28.09 -54.42
CA ARG A 138 1.73 28.31 -54.92
C ARG A 138 1.22 29.74 -54.71
N ARG A 139 1.61 30.41 -53.62
CA ARG A 139 1.12 31.75 -53.27
C ARG A 139 1.92 32.89 -53.90
N TYR A 140 3.21 32.68 -54.19
CA TYR A 140 4.11 33.76 -54.65
C TYR A 140 4.76 33.51 -56.03
N ALA A 141 4.62 32.33 -56.64
CA ALA A 141 5.15 32.06 -57.99
C ALA A 141 4.07 32.19 -59.10
N ARG A 142 2.91 32.75 -58.78
CA ARG A 142 1.89 33.17 -59.76
C ARG A 142 2.02 34.69 -59.92
N PHE A 143 2.92 35.09 -60.80
CA PHE A 143 2.80 36.33 -61.58
C PHE A 143 2.33 35.93 -62.97
#